data_AF-A0A1Q6KKE0-F1
#
_entry.id   AF-A0A1Q6KKE0-F1
#
_cell.length_a   1.000
_cell.length_b   1.000
_cell.length_c   1.000
_cell.angle_alpha   90.00
_cell.angle_beta   90.00
_cell.angle_gamma   90.00
#
_symmetry.space_group_name_H-M   'P 1'
#
loop_
_entity.id
_entity.type
_entity.pdbx_description
1 polymer ?
#
loop_
_entity_poly.entity_id
_entity_poly.type
_entity_poly.pdbx_seq_one_letter_code
_entity_poly.pdbx_strand_id
1 'polypeptide(L)'
;MELIIIIVTIIAIIVIYSMMNVKIKELKAIALNKELNEIAKKLPTNKEICEQILKKLGNNTTQIEENENSEATLYIAIQDKITIGNTHESFTRIQTVAHECLHSIQDKKMLIFNFIFSNIYLVFFIIICILTVCKKLSNEIMYSNIFLILSFIYYVIRVFLENDAMIKAQFLAREYMQESKYIDNSEIDKIYHGFEELNKSCIKSTNCSLFIGIMIKLVIFNVLALIF
;
A
#
# COMPACT_ATOMS: atom_id res chain seq x y z
N MET A 1 -5.62 -28.48 -18.17
CA MET A 1 -5.23 -27.09 -18.55
C MET A 1 -4.75 -26.30 -17.33
N GLU A 2 -5.37 -26.54 -16.19
CA GLU A 2 -5.10 -26.04 -14.83
C GLU A 2 -3.62 -26.19 -14.46
N LEU A 3 -3.02 -27.36 -14.69
CA LEU A 3 -1.59 -27.60 -14.43
C LEU A 3 -0.67 -26.65 -15.22
N ILE A 4 -1.00 -26.38 -16.49
CA ILE A 4 -0.25 -25.44 -17.33
C ILE A 4 -0.38 -24.02 -16.77
N ILE A 5 -1.60 -23.62 -16.39
CA ILE A 5 -1.87 -22.30 -15.78
C ILE A 5 -1.06 -22.15 -14.49
N ILE A 6 -1.02 -23.16 -13.63
CA ILE A 6 -0.24 -23.15 -12.38
C ILE A 6 1.25 -22.98 -12.69
N ILE A 7 1.81 -23.78 -13.60
CA ILE A 7 3.24 -23.71 -13.97
C ILE A 7 3.59 -22.32 -14.52
N VAL A 8 2.80 -21.79 -15.45
CA VAL A 8 3.01 -20.45 -16.03
C VAL A 8 2.91 -19.38 -14.95
N THR A 9 1.96 -19.48 -14.03
CA THR A 9 1.79 -18.52 -12.93
C THR A 9 2.98 -18.55 -11.98
N ILE A 10 3.50 -19.72 -11.63
CA ILE A 10 4.70 -19.87 -10.79
C ILE A 10 5.93 -19.27 -11.49
N ILE A 11 6.11 -19.52 -12.78
CA ILE A 11 7.19 -18.93 -13.56
C ILE A 11 7.06 -17.39 -13.56
N ALA A 12 5.86 -16.85 -13.77
CA ALA A 12 5.63 -15.41 -13.74
C ALA A 12 5.96 -14.79 -12.36
N ILE A 13 5.59 -15.45 -11.26
CA ILE A 13 5.97 -15.02 -9.90
C ILE A 13 7.50 -14.98 -9.76
N ILE A 14 8.21 -16.04 -10.18
CA ILE A 14 9.67 -16.12 -10.07
C ILE A 14 10.35 -15.02 -10.90
N VAL A 15 9.90 -14.82 -12.14
CA VAL A 15 10.44 -13.80 -13.05
C VAL A 15 10.25 -12.40 -12.45
N ILE A 16 9.03 -12.06 -12.03
CA ILE A 16 8.74 -10.74 -11.45
C ILE A 16 9.52 -10.53 -10.16
N TYR A 17 9.52 -11.51 -9.24
CA TYR A 17 10.25 -11.41 -7.99
C TYR A 17 11.77 -11.17 -8.22
N SER A 18 12.35 -11.91 -9.18
CA SER A 18 13.76 -11.76 -9.57
C SER A 18 14.05 -10.38 -10.18
N MET A 19 13.23 -9.93 -11.13
CA MET A 19 13.40 -8.63 -11.80
C MET A 19 13.24 -7.45 -10.85
N MET A 20 12.33 -7.54 -9.88
CA MET A 20 12.06 -6.45 -8.95
C MET A 20 13.17 -6.25 -7.91
N ASN A 21 14.00 -7.28 -7.67
CA ASN A 21 15.16 -7.26 -6.77
C ASN A 21 14.84 -6.58 -5.41
N VAL A 22 13.76 -7.02 -4.76
CA VAL A 22 13.27 -6.39 -3.52
C VAL A 22 14.19 -6.74 -2.36
N LYS A 23 14.93 -5.75 -1.85
CA LYS A 23 15.88 -5.92 -0.76
C LYS A 23 15.29 -5.52 0.59
N ILE A 24 14.43 -6.37 1.14
CA ILE A 24 13.71 -6.12 2.40
C ILE A 24 14.66 -5.80 3.58
N LYS A 25 15.83 -6.45 3.64
CA LYS A 25 16.83 -6.19 4.70
C LYS A 25 17.40 -4.77 4.62
N GLU A 26 17.72 -4.29 3.43
CA GLU A 26 18.23 -2.93 3.22
C GLU A 26 17.13 -1.90 3.55
N LEU A 27 15.89 -2.13 3.10
CA LEU A 27 14.73 -1.31 3.46
C LEU A 27 14.56 -1.15 4.97
N LYS A 28 14.61 -2.26 5.72
CA LYS A 28 14.51 -2.23 7.19
C LYS A 28 15.67 -1.47 7.83
N ALA A 29 16.89 -1.63 7.32
CA ALA A 29 18.05 -0.92 7.84
C ALA A 29 17.92 0.60 7.65
N ILE A 30 17.43 1.04 6.49
CA ILE A 30 17.20 2.47 6.21
C ILE A 30 16.08 3.00 7.12
N ALA A 31 14.95 2.30 7.22
CA ALA A 31 13.80 2.71 8.04
C ALA A 31 14.10 2.79 9.56
N LEU A 32 15.09 2.03 10.04
CA LEU A 32 15.54 1.99 11.43
C LEU A 32 16.79 2.86 11.69
N ASN A 33 17.11 3.79 10.78
CA ASN A 33 18.26 4.67 10.95
C ASN A 33 18.11 5.53 12.21
N LYS A 34 18.99 5.29 13.19
CA LYS A 34 18.97 5.97 14.50
C LYS A 34 19.18 7.48 14.39
N GLU A 35 20.09 7.94 13.53
CA GLU A 35 20.37 9.37 13.36
C GLU A 35 19.13 10.10 12.85
N LEU A 36 18.48 9.55 11.81
CA LEU A 36 17.25 10.14 11.25
C LEU A 36 16.10 10.11 12.25
N ASN A 37 15.99 9.04 13.05
CA ASN A 37 14.98 8.93 14.10
C ASN A 37 15.17 9.99 15.20
N GLU A 38 16.39 10.28 15.62
CA GLU A 38 16.65 11.35 16.60
C GLU A 38 16.28 12.73 16.06
N ILE A 39 16.54 13.00 14.77
CA ILE A 39 16.07 14.24 14.13
C ILE A 39 14.53 14.28 14.13
N ALA A 40 13.88 13.17 13.79
CA ALA A 40 12.43 13.10 13.69
C ALA A 40 11.69 13.28 15.03
N LYS A 41 12.36 13.06 16.17
CA LYS A 41 11.81 13.35 17.51
C LYS A 41 11.62 14.84 17.78
N LYS A 42 12.30 15.73 17.05
CA LYS A 42 12.12 17.19 17.15
C LYS A 42 10.82 17.66 16.50
N LEU A 43 10.26 16.86 15.59
CA LEU A 43 9.02 17.16 14.88
C LEU A 43 7.80 16.87 15.78
N PRO A 44 6.68 17.57 15.58
CA PRO A 44 5.49 17.45 16.41
C PRO A 44 4.85 16.06 16.35
N THR A 45 3.79 15.85 17.12
CA THR A 45 3.07 14.57 17.16
C THR A 45 2.48 14.21 15.80
N ASN A 46 2.20 12.92 15.57
CA ASN A 46 1.65 12.45 14.28
C ASN A 46 0.31 13.15 13.94
N LYS A 47 -0.51 13.43 14.96
CA LYS A 47 -1.76 14.17 14.80
C LYS A 47 -1.55 15.61 14.37
N GLU A 48 -0.67 16.34 15.04
CA GLU A 48 -0.34 17.72 14.67
C GLU A 48 0.23 17.79 13.24
N ILE A 49 1.11 16.85 12.86
CA ILE A 49 1.62 16.73 11.49
C ILE A 49 0.45 16.52 10.52
N CYS A 50 -0.46 15.60 10.83
CA CYS A 50 -1.61 15.28 9.98
C CYS A 50 -2.53 16.50 9.79
N GLU A 51 -2.88 17.19 10.87
CA GLU A 51 -3.69 18.41 10.84
C GLU A 51 -3.05 19.51 9.97
N GLN A 52 -1.74 19.73 10.14
CA GLN A 52 -1.01 20.75 9.38
C GLN A 52 -0.92 20.38 7.89
N ILE A 53 -0.65 19.12 7.56
CA ILE A 53 -0.60 18.66 6.17
C ILE A 53 -1.98 18.74 5.51
N LEU A 54 -3.05 18.27 6.18
CA LEU A 54 -4.41 18.37 5.64
C LEU A 54 -4.81 19.83 5.36
N LYS A 55 -4.49 20.74 6.28
CA LYS A 55 -4.70 22.18 6.08
C LYS A 55 -3.92 22.71 4.88
N LYS A 56 -2.67 22.29 4.68
CA LYS A 56 -1.85 22.65 3.50
C LYS A 56 -2.48 22.13 2.20
N LEU A 57 -3.07 20.93 2.24
CA LEU A 57 -3.80 20.35 1.10
C LEU A 57 -5.20 20.96 0.90
N GLY A 58 -5.61 21.91 1.74
CA GLY A 58 -6.94 22.53 1.69
C GLY A 58 -8.08 21.59 2.10
N ASN A 59 -7.77 20.49 2.79
CA ASN A 59 -8.75 19.50 3.22
C ASN A 59 -9.13 19.71 4.69
N ASN A 60 -10.38 20.13 4.91
CA ASN A 60 -10.96 20.32 6.25
C ASN A 60 -12.07 19.31 6.56
N THR A 61 -12.33 18.33 5.68
CA THR A 61 -13.45 17.38 5.83
C THR A 61 -13.03 16.07 6.46
N THR A 62 -11.78 15.67 6.23
CA THR A 62 -11.25 14.39 6.71
C THR A 62 -11.11 14.39 8.24
N GLN A 63 -11.67 13.38 8.87
CA GLN A 63 -11.59 13.18 10.32
C GLN A 63 -10.24 12.56 10.70
N ILE A 64 -9.73 12.93 11.87
CA ILE A 64 -8.50 12.37 12.42
C ILE A 64 -8.84 11.64 13.72
N GLU A 65 -8.46 10.38 13.81
CA GLU A 65 -8.66 9.53 14.99
C GLU A 65 -7.33 8.95 15.42
N GLU A 66 -6.96 9.09 16.69
CA GLU A 66 -5.76 8.46 17.24
C GLU A 66 -6.12 7.07 17.76
N ASN A 67 -5.32 6.08 17.38
CA ASN A 67 -5.46 4.72 17.84
C ASN A 67 -4.12 4.24 18.41
N GLU A 68 -3.92 4.49 19.70
CA GLU A 68 -2.69 4.14 20.42
C GLU A 68 -2.42 2.62 20.47
N ASN A 69 -3.46 1.80 20.26
CA ASN A 69 -3.35 0.35 20.22
C ASN A 69 -2.88 -0.19 18.86
N SER A 70 -2.73 0.68 17.85
CA SER A 70 -2.33 0.33 16.49
C SER A 70 -0.98 0.96 16.16
N GLU A 71 -0.07 0.19 15.57
CA GLU A 71 1.15 0.73 14.96
C GLU A 71 0.87 1.29 13.53
N ALA A 72 -0.30 1.00 12.97
CA ALA A 72 -0.65 1.38 11.60
C ALA A 72 -1.34 2.75 11.55
N THR A 73 -0.88 3.61 10.64
CA THR A 73 -1.55 4.85 10.23
C THR A 73 -2.20 4.61 8.87
N LEU A 74 -3.51 4.84 8.74
CA LEU A 74 -4.30 4.42 7.58
C LEU A 74 -5.45 5.38 7.29
N TYR A 75 -5.67 5.68 6.01
CA TYR A 75 -6.86 6.37 5.53
C TYR A 75 -7.99 5.40 5.16
N ILE A 76 -9.19 5.67 5.71
CA ILE A 76 -10.41 4.91 5.51
C ILE A 76 -11.33 5.70 4.59
N ALA A 77 -11.33 5.35 3.30
CA ALA A 77 -12.06 6.07 2.26
C ALA A 77 -13.57 6.19 2.49
N ILE A 78 -14.23 5.17 3.08
CA ILE A 78 -15.69 5.22 3.34
C ILE A 78 -16.04 6.24 4.42
N GLN A 79 -15.19 6.37 5.42
CA GLN A 79 -15.44 7.23 6.58
C GLN A 79 -14.84 8.62 6.42
N ASP A 80 -14.08 8.85 5.33
CA ASP A 80 -13.24 10.03 5.14
C ASP A 80 -12.43 10.33 6.42
N LYS A 81 -11.69 9.30 6.87
CA LYS A 81 -11.03 9.30 8.19
C LYS A 81 -9.61 8.78 8.11
N ILE A 82 -8.66 9.47 8.72
CA ILE A 82 -7.29 9.00 8.95
C ILE A 82 -7.20 8.50 10.38
N THR A 83 -6.88 7.21 10.53
CA THR A 83 -6.51 6.62 11.82
C THR A 83 -5.00 6.73 11.99
N ILE A 84 -4.54 7.32 13.10
CA ILE A 84 -3.13 7.55 13.40
C ILE A 84 -2.66 6.51 14.41
N GLY A 85 -1.64 5.75 14.03
CA GLY A 85 -0.99 4.79 14.91
C GLY A 85 0.19 5.37 15.68
N ASN A 86 0.67 4.60 16.66
CA ASN A 86 1.81 4.93 17.50
C ASN A 86 3.14 4.62 16.79
N THR A 87 3.59 5.53 15.92
CA THR A 87 4.87 5.42 15.17
C THR A 87 5.85 6.55 15.52
N HIS A 88 5.74 7.11 16.73
CA HIS A 88 6.33 8.40 17.11
C HIS A 88 7.85 8.52 16.91
N GLU A 89 8.58 7.41 16.88
CA GLU A 89 10.05 7.44 16.85
C GLU A 89 10.69 7.30 15.46
N SER A 90 9.93 6.89 14.43
CA SER A 90 10.53 6.67 13.10
C SER A 90 10.51 7.95 12.26
N PHE A 91 11.62 8.28 11.60
CA PHE A 91 11.62 9.38 10.61
C PHE A 91 10.67 9.13 9.44
N THR A 92 10.32 7.87 9.16
CA THR A 92 9.36 7.51 8.11
C THR A 92 7.94 7.99 8.43
N ARG A 93 7.63 8.27 9.70
CA ARG A 93 6.28 8.66 10.14
C ARG A 93 5.76 9.90 9.41
N ILE A 94 6.61 10.88 9.12
CA ILE A 94 6.20 12.11 8.43
C ILE A 94 5.74 11.78 7.01
N GLN A 95 6.49 10.93 6.32
CA GLN A 95 6.14 10.49 4.98
C GLN A 95 4.89 9.60 4.99
N THR A 96 4.74 8.72 5.98
CA THR A 96 3.53 7.88 6.14
C THR A 96 2.29 8.74 6.37
N VAL A 97 2.35 9.73 7.27
CA VAL A 97 1.24 10.66 7.51
C VAL A 97 0.93 11.45 6.24
N ALA A 98 1.95 11.95 5.53
CA ALA A 98 1.75 12.65 4.26
C ALA A 98 1.08 11.76 3.19
N HIS A 99 1.45 10.48 3.12
CA HIS A 99 0.86 9.50 2.23
C HIS A 99 -0.64 9.27 2.51
N GLU A 100 -1.03 9.08 3.77
CA GLU A 100 -2.44 8.94 4.13
C GLU A 100 -3.23 10.25 3.93
N CYS A 101 -2.61 11.41 4.16
CA CYS A 101 -3.21 12.70 3.83
C CYS A 101 -3.43 12.86 2.32
N LEU A 102 -2.54 12.34 1.48
CA LEU A 102 -2.72 12.36 0.02
C LEU A 102 -3.89 11.48 -0.42
N HIS A 103 -4.08 10.32 0.21
CA HIS A 103 -5.27 9.51 -0.03
C HIS A 103 -6.57 10.25 0.27
N SER A 104 -6.58 11.22 1.20
CA SER A 104 -7.79 12.00 1.50
C SER A 104 -8.22 12.96 0.40
N ILE A 105 -7.28 13.43 -0.43
CA ILE A 105 -7.54 14.38 -1.52
C ILE A 105 -7.58 13.73 -2.92
N GLN A 106 -7.27 12.44 -2.99
CA GLN A 106 -7.38 11.68 -4.23
C GLN A 106 -8.84 11.61 -4.72
N ASP A 107 -9.02 11.22 -5.98
CA ASP A 107 -10.34 11.11 -6.58
C ASP A 107 -11.25 10.16 -5.77
N LYS A 108 -12.29 10.73 -5.15
CA LYS A 108 -13.21 9.99 -4.27
C LYS A 108 -13.90 8.84 -4.99
N LYS A 109 -14.21 9.00 -6.28
CA LYS A 109 -14.83 7.95 -7.09
C LYS A 109 -13.90 6.75 -7.21
N MET A 110 -12.62 6.96 -7.48
CA MET A 110 -11.62 5.90 -7.58
C MET A 110 -11.33 5.23 -6.25
N LEU A 111 -11.27 5.98 -5.14
CA LEU A 111 -11.08 5.41 -3.80
C LEU A 111 -12.25 4.52 -3.37
N ILE A 112 -13.49 5.00 -3.54
CA ILE A 112 -14.70 4.22 -3.23
C ILE A 112 -14.78 3.00 -4.15
N PHE A 113 -14.47 3.16 -5.44
CA PHE A 113 -14.41 2.05 -6.38
C PHE A 113 -13.37 1.01 -5.95
N ASN A 114 -12.16 1.41 -5.58
CA ASN A 114 -11.14 0.48 -5.06
C ASN A 114 -11.64 -0.28 -3.83
N PHE A 115 -12.27 0.42 -2.87
CA PHE A 115 -12.83 -0.23 -1.69
C PHE A 115 -13.89 -1.27 -2.07
N ILE A 116 -14.90 -0.90 -2.85
CA ILE A 116 -16.00 -1.80 -3.22
C ILE A 116 -15.47 -2.96 -4.06
N PHE A 117 -14.64 -2.66 -5.07
CA PHE A 117 -14.13 -3.64 -6.01
C PHE A 117 -13.19 -4.65 -5.35
N SER A 118 -12.32 -4.21 -4.42
CA SER A 118 -11.44 -5.12 -3.68
C SER A 118 -12.23 -6.11 -2.81
N ASN A 119 -13.34 -5.66 -2.20
CA ASN A 119 -14.23 -6.55 -1.45
C ASN A 119 -14.97 -7.53 -2.37
N ILE A 120 -15.55 -7.06 -3.49
CA ILE A 120 -16.19 -7.93 -4.49
C ILE A 120 -15.21 -8.97 -5.03
N TYR A 121 -13.99 -8.55 -5.35
CA TYR A 121 -12.90 -9.41 -5.81
C TYR A 121 -12.59 -10.54 -4.81
N LEU A 122 -12.46 -10.21 -3.52
CA LEU A 122 -12.20 -11.19 -2.47
C LEU A 122 -13.39 -12.13 -2.24
N VAL A 123 -14.62 -11.61 -2.22
CA VAL A 123 -15.83 -12.43 -2.09
C VAL A 123 -15.96 -13.39 -3.27
N PHE A 124 -15.73 -12.90 -4.49
CA PHE A 124 -15.73 -13.74 -5.69
C PHE A 124 -14.71 -14.88 -5.57
N PHE A 125 -13.47 -14.59 -5.16
CA PHE A 125 -12.43 -15.60 -4.91
C PHE A 125 -12.88 -16.68 -3.91
N ILE A 126 -13.47 -16.27 -2.79
CA ILE A 126 -13.94 -17.20 -1.77
C ILE A 126 -15.07 -18.08 -2.31
N ILE A 127 -16.04 -17.50 -3.00
CA ILE A 127 -17.19 -18.22 -3.56
C ILE A 127 -16.71 -19.27 -4.57
N ILE A 128 -15.84 -18.91 -5.52
CA ILE A 128 -15.37 -19.88 -6.52
C ILE A 128 -14.59 -21.02 -5.86
N CYS A 129 -13.76 -20.74 -4.84
CA CYS A 129 -13.05 -21.78 -4.09
C CYS A 129 -14.02 -22.74 -3.38
N ILE A 130 -15.06 -22.23 -2.72
CA ILE A 130 -16.07 -23.06 -2.05
C ILE A 130 -16.82 -23.91 -3.06
N LEU A 131 -17.25 -23.34 -4.19
CA LEU A 131 -17.98 -24.06 -5.23
C LEU A 131 -17.14 -25.18 -5.85
N THR A 132 -15.84 -24.94 -6.06
CA THR A 132 -14.89 -25.97 -6.51
C THR A 132 -14.79 -27.11 -5.51
N VAL A 133 -14.57 -26.83 -4.23
CA VAL A 133 -14.49 -27.87 -3.19
C VAL A 133 -15.79 -28.67 -3.07
N CYS A 134 -16.94 -28.02 -3.24
CA CYS A 134 -18.25 -28.68 -3.28
C CYS A 134 -18.54 -29.44 -4.58
N LYS A 135 -17.62 -29.45 -5.55
CA LYS A 135 -17.79 -30.04 -6.90
C LYS A 135 -19.04 -29.54 -7.65
N LYS A 136 -19.42 -28.30 -7.39
CA LYS A 136 -20.59 -27.64 -8.01
C LYS A 136 -20.21 -26.63 -9.09
N LEU A 137 -18.92 -26.38 -9.27
CA LEU A 137 -18.44 -25.46 -10.29
C LEU A 137 -18.36 -26.19 -11.63
N SER A 138 -19.10 -25.72 -12.62
CA SER A 138 -18.97 -26.18 -14.01
C SER A 138 -17.96 -25.29 -14.73
N ASN A 139 -16.98 -25.87 -15.42
CA ASN A 139 -16.00 -25.17 -16.26
C ASN A 139 -15.09 -24.21 -15.47
N GLU A 140 -14.16 -24.79 -14.72
CA GLU A 140 -13.19 -24.15 -13.83
C GLU A 140 -12.30 -23.15 -14.58
N ILE A 141 -11.96 -23.46 -15.85
CA ILE A 141 -11.14 -22.60 -16.72
C ILE A 141 -11.82 -21.24 -16.94
N MET A 142 -13.13 -21.23 -17.18
CA MET A 142 -13.89 -19.99 -17.37
C MET A 142 -13.80 -19.10 -16.13
N TYR A 143 -14.01 -19.68 -14.94
CA TYR A 143 -13.93 -18.95 -13.67
C TYR A 143 -12.50 -18.48 -13.36
N SER A 144 -11.48 -19.26 -13.73
CA SER A 144 -10.07 -18.87 -13.63
C SER A 144 -9.78 -17.61 -14.46
N ASN A 145 -10.28 -17.56 -15.70
CA ASN A 145 -10.11 -16.41 -16.59
C ASN A 145 -10.88 -15.18 -16.10
N ILE A 146 -12.12 -15.35 -15.63
CA ILE A 146 -12.90 -14.26 -15.02
C ILE A 146 -12.16 -13.71 -13.80
N PHE A 147 -11.63 -14.59 -12.94
CA PHE A 147 -10.85 -14.20 -11.77
C PHE A 147 -9.59 -13.42 -12.16
N LEU A 148 -8.91 -13.81 -13.24
CA LEU A 148 -7.74 -13.09 -13.74
C LEU A 148 -8.09 -11.69 -14.26
N ILE A 149 -9.21 -11.53 -14.97
CA ILE A 149 -9.68 -10.21 -15.44
C ILE A 149 -10.01 -9.32 -14.25
N LEU A 150 -10.75 -9.83 -13.26
CA LEU A 150 -11.04 -9.09 -12.02
C LEU A 150 -9.74 -8.73 -11.27
N SER A 151 -8.80 -9.66 -11.20
CA SER A 151 -7.49 -9.44 -10.59
C SER A 151 -6.72 -8.31 -11.27
N PHE A 152 -6.74 -8.25 -12.60
CA PHE A 152 -6.05 -7.21 -13.36
C PHE A 152 -6.66 -5.83 -13.11
N ILE A 153 -7.99 -5.73 -13.11
CA ILE A 153 -8.70 -4.48 -12.78
C ILE A 153 -8.32 -4.03 -11.37
N TYR A 154 -8.38 -4.94 -10.38
CA TYR A 154 -7.99 -4.66 -9.00
C TYR A 154 -6.53 -4.17 -8.91
N TYR A 155 -5.60 -4.85 -9.58
CA TYR A 155 -4.19 -4.50 -9.61
C TYR A 155 -3.96 -3.08 -10.14
N VAL A 156 -4.54 -2.75 -11.31
CA VAL A 156 -4.33 -1.44 -11.96
C VAL A 156 -4.80 -0.30 -11.08
N ILE A 157 -6.01 -0.41 -10.50
CA ILE A 157 -6.57 0.64 -9.64
C ILE A 157 -5.70 0.81 -8.40
N ARG A 158 -5.34 -0.29 -7.74
CA ARG A 158 -4.58 -0.26 -6.49
C ARG A 158 -3.19 0.32 -6.72
N VAL A 159 -2.48 -0.14 -7.75
CA VAL A 159 -1.15 0.37 -8.12
C VAL A 159 -1.19 1.86 -8.45
N PHE A 160 -2.23 2.32 -9.15
CA PHE A 160 -2.36 3.74 -9.49
C PHE A 160 -2.55 4.61 -8.24
N LEU A 161 -3.45 4.21 -7.32
CA LEU A 161 -3.67 4.92 -6.05
C LEU A 161 -2.40 4.98 -5.18
N GLU A 162 -1.74 3.84 -5.01
CA GLU A 162 -0.55 3.70 -4.17
C GLU A 162 0.65 4.46 -4.75
N ASN A 163 0.95 4.28 -6.04
CA ASN A 163 2.09 4.95 -6.66
C ASN A 163 1.90 6.48 -6.65
N ASP A 164 0.70 6.98 -6.95
CA ASP A 164 0.41 8.41 -6.93
C ASP A 164 0.65 9.01 -5.54
N ALA A 165 0.15 8.35 -4.49
CA ALA A 165 0.33 8.81 -3.11
C ALA A 165 1.80 8.68 -2.66
N MET A 166 2.47 7.56 -2.93
CA MET A 166 3.87 7.33 -2.54
C MET A 166 4.85 8.31 -3.19
N ILE A 167 4.67 8.60 -4.49
CA ILE A 167 5.53 9.55 -5.22
C ILE A 167 5.34 10.96 -4.67
N LYS A 168 4.09 11.40 -4.43
CA LYS A 168 3.81 12.74 -3.91
C LYS A 168 4.18 12.91 -2.44
N ALA A 169 4.07 11.85 -1.62
CA ALA A 169 4.28 11.92 -0.18
C ALA A 169 5.68 12.40 0.21
N GLN A 170 6.72 11.97 -0.52
CA GLN A 170 8.10 12.41 -0.21
C GLN A 170 8.28 13.92 -0.41
N PHE A 171 7.66 14.49 -1.45
CA PHE A 171 7.78 15.92 -1.76
C PHE A 171 6.93 16.72 -0.77
N LEU A 172 5.70 16.28 -0.51
CA LEU A 172 4.81 16.92 0.46
C LEU A 172 5.43 16.93 1.87
N ALA A 173 6.04 15.82 2.29
CA ALA A 173 6.75 15.74 3.56
C ALA A 173 7.93 16.73 3.62
N ARG A 174 8.70 16.87 2.52
CA ARG A 174 9.80 17.86 2.44
C ARG A 174 9.29 19.28 2.59
N GLU A 175 8.28 19.65 1.82
CA GLU A 175 7.71 21.01 1.87
C GLU A 175 7.15 21.33 3.27
N TYR A 176 6.46 20.37 3.88
CA TYR A 176 5.99 20.50 5.26
C TYR A 176 7.13 20.77 6.25
N MET A 177 8.24 20.02 6.17
CA MET A 177 9.38 20.22 7.08
C MET A 177 10.03 21.59 6.86
N GLN A 178 10.10 22.08 5.62
CA GLN A 178 10.64 23.40 5.30
C GLN A 178 9.78 24.54 5.85
N GLU A 179 8.46 24.41 5.78
CA GLU A 179 7.52 25.44 6.25
C GLU A 179 7.38 25.47 7.77
N SER A 180 7.45 24.29 8.42
CA SER A 180 7.21 24.14 9.86
C SER A 180 8.38 24.60 10.75
N LYS A 181 9.61 24.67 10.21
CA LYS A 181 10.81 25.22 10.87
C LYS A 181 11.20 24.57 12.21
N TYR A 182 10.77 23.33 12.47
CA TYR A 182 11.17 22.57 13.66
C TYR A 182 12.62 22.07 13.60
N ILE A 183 13.13 21.86 12.38
CA ILE A 183 14.47 21.35 12.10
C ILE A 183 15.15 22.23 11.05
N ASP A 184 16.48 22.18 10.99
CA ASP A 184 17.24 23.00 10.03
C ASP A 184 17.27 22.39 8.62
N ASN A 185 17.72 23.17 7.63
CA ASN A 185 17.78 22.71 6.23
C ASN A 185 18.71 21.51 6.03
N SER A 186 19.78 21.38 6.83
CA SER A 186 20.69 20.23 6.72
C SER A 186 20.03 18.95 7.23
N GLU A 187 19.28 19.04 8.31
CA GLU A 187 18.48 17.97 8.88
C GLU A 187 17.34 17.55 7.95
N ILE A 188 16.68 18.52 7.30
CA ILE A 188 15.65 18.28 6.28
C ILE A 188 16.23 17.48 5.11
N ASP A 189 17.39 17.88 4.59
CA ASP A 189 18.00 17.21 3.44
C ASP A 189 18.44 15.77 3.79
N LYS A 190 18.91 15.52 5.03
CA LYS A 190 19.20 14.17 5.52
C LYS A 190 17.96 13.28 5.56
N ILE A 191 16.87 13.77 6.15
CA ILE A 191 15.59 13.03 6.21
C ILE A 191 15.07 12.77 4.80
N TYR A 192 15.10 13.79 3.93
CA TYR A 192 14.62 13.69 2.56
C TYR A 192 15.41 12.68 1.73
N HIS A 193 16.74 12.63 1.86
CA HIS A 193 17.55 11.59 1.23
C HIS A 193 17.16 10.19 1.72
N GLY A 194 16.87 10.04 3.02
CA GLY A 194 16.32 8.80 3.57
C GLY A 194 14.98 8.40 2.94
N PHE A 195 14.10 9.38 2.67
CA PHE A 195 12.85 9.14 1.94
C PHE A 195 13.10 8.68 0.50
N GLU A 196 14.02 9.31 -0.24
CA GLU A 196 14.31 8.95 -1.63
C GLU A 196 14.83 7.50 -1.76
N GLU A 197 15.76 7.11 -0.88
CA GLU A 197 16.29 5.75 -0.84
C GLU A 197 15.20 4.72 -0.49
N LEU A 198 14.37 5.03 0.50
CA LEU A 198 13.24 4.18 0.89
C LEU A 198 12.23 4.06 -0.24
N ASN A 199 11.78 5.18 -0.83
CA ASN A 199 10.72 5.19 -1.83
C ASN A 199 11.06 4.37 -3.06
N LYS A 200 12.31 4.47 -3.55
CA LYS A 200 12.77 3.70 -4.70
C LYS A 200 12.59 2.20 -4.51
N SER A 201 12.76 1.72 -3.29
CA SER A 201 12.62 0.31 -2.94
C SER A 201 11.20 -0.05 -2.49
N CYS A 202 10.50 0.84 -1.78
CA CYS A 202 9.13 0.65 -1.32
C CYS A 202 8.15 0.57 -2.50
N ILE A 203 8.22 1.48 -3.48
CA ILE A 203 7.32 1.46 -4.65
C ILE A 203 7.44 0.12 -5.39
N LYS A 204 8.68 -0.34 -5.59
CA LYS A 204 8.96 -1.65 -6.20
C LYS A 204 8.39 -2.79 -5.36
N SER A 205 8.62 -2.76 -4.05
CA SER A 205 8.15 -3.79 -3.12
C SER A 205 6.62 -3.86 -3.07
N THR A 206 5.93 -2.72 -3.00
CA THR A 206 4.46 -2.63 -2.97
C THR A 206 3.86 -3.23 -4.24
N ASN A 207 4.35 -2.82 -5.41
CA ASN A 207 3.84 -3.35 -6.68
C ASN A 207 4.13 -4.84 -6.85
N CYS A 208 5.31 -5.30 -6.44
CA CYS A 208 5.68 -6.72 -6.44
C CYS A 208 4.77 -7.53 -5.49
N SER A 209 4.54 -7.04 -4.27
CA SER A 209 3.68 -7.68 -3.27
C SER A 209 2.22 -7.79 -3.74
N LEU A 210 1.69 -6.72 -4.34
CA LEU A 210 0.34 -6.72 -4.92
C LEU A 210 0.21 -7.77 -6.03
N PHE A 211 1.17 -7.82 -6.96
CA PHE A 211 1.19 -8.81 -8.04
C PHE A 211 1.27 -10.24 -7.52
N ILE A 212 2.23 -10.52 -6.62
CA ILE A 212 2.42 -11.86 -6.05
C ILE A 212 1.17 -12.29 -5.27
N GLY A 213 0.58 -11.39 -4.48
CA GLY A 213 -0.62 -11.67 -3.70
C GLY A 213 -1.83 -12.03 -4.57
N ILE A 214 -1.92 -11.53 -5.79
CA ILE A 214 -2.92 -11.91 -6.78
C ILE A 214 -2.59 -13.29 -7.37
N MET A 215 -1.35 -13.48 -7.82
CA MET A 215 -0.92 -14.72 -8.48
C MET A 215 -1.00 -15.93 -7.55
N ILE A 216 -0.70 -15.75 -6.26
CA ILE A 216 -0.89 -16.80 -5.25
C ILE A 216 -2.36 -17.22 -5.15
N LYS A 217 -3.31 -16.28 -5.15
CA LYS A 217 -4.75 -16.62 -5.14
C LYS A 217 -5.14 -17.40 -6.39
N LEU A 218 -4.59 -17.03 -7.55
CA LEU A 218 -4.81 -17.77 -8.80
C LEU A 218 -4.27 -19.20 -8.70
N VAL A 219 -3.06 -19.39 -8.16
CA VAL A 219 -2.49 -20.73 -7.92
C VAL A 219 -3.38 -21.54 -6.97
N ILE A 220 -3.82 -20.96 -5.85
CA ILE A 220 -4.69 -21.63 -4.88
C ILE A 220 -5.96 -22.13 -5.56
N PHE A 221 -6.64 -21.27 -6.33
CA PHE A 221 -7.87 -21.66 -7.02
C PHE A 221 -7.64 -22.80 -8.03
N ASN A 222 -6.61 -22.70 -8.87
CA ASN A 222 -6.34 -23.73 -9.87
C ASN A 222 -5.85 -25.05 -9.25
N VAL A 223 -5.18 -25.01 -8.09
CA VAL A 223 -4.83 -26.23 -7.33
C VAL A 223 -6.07 -26.90 -6.77
N LEU A 224 -7.02 -26.14 -6.22
CA LEU A 224 -8.30 -26.69 -5.77
C LEU A 224 -9.07 -27.34 -6.93
N ALA A 225 -9.11 -26.68 -8.09
CA ALA A 225 -9.76 -27.19 -9.30
C ALA A 225 -9.10 -28.46 -9.86
N LEU A 226 -7.80 -28.67 -9.58
CA LEU A 226 -7.11 -29.89 -9.96
C LEU A 226 -7.45 -31.08 -9.02
N ILE A 227 -7.77 -30.79 -7.76
CA ILE A 227 -7.97 -31.80 -6.71
C ILE A 227 -9.44 -32.25 -6.61
N PHE A 228 -10.38 -31.31 -6.66
CA PHE A 228 -11.81 -31.55 -6.39
C PHE A 228 -12.65 -31.62 -7.65
#